data_AF-A0A940PZ24-F1
#
_entry.id   AF-A0A940PZ24-F1
#
_cell.length_a   1.000
_cell.length_b   1.000
_cell.length_c   1.000
_cell.angle_alpha   90.00
_cell.angle_beta   90.00
_cell.angle_gamma   90.00
#
_symmetry.space_group_name_H-M   'P 1'
#
loop_
_entity.id
_entity.type
_entity.pdbx_description
1 polymer ?
#
loop_
_entity_poly.entity_id
_entity_poly.type
_entity_poly.pdbx_seq_one_letter_code
_entity_poly.pdbx_strand_id
1 'polypeptide(L)'
;MRLFDGLGEERSERLGRHEGCVNNLALEHGSGKTIAAAQIARAFAERRTTTHSSTRQNAFAVWVRLDPEDISYEHFWLRVFQTVNQSGVVSRDSIAARLVQGGLSTVSTSIITSAFSELPGRFLIVIDDAHHTVTDTMEKSLLDVLELTPTLTVLLTTRHSLPRVTSTSARMRVPVRELDGGDLALSSEENNELLRVHFPKLAAEQSVSLAESILQQSRGWPLAAHALIVERASNRNVTGRVSHGSFVREFVSHLIESNDPGVQIALCASAIFEEISAEALGTMLELSTDEADTLLESAFEHSFGFWVDEGGTRWYRHHDLIRVELQSHADTVIGAASLRKIYMGAAIALKKVRPRFAKEAAIHAQAWELLSDLLISQMHLSLRRERPSVWMNNIPSDVREQYPVIAAFALIDEYAFPSGRFGQVIAGLKLLAGPRLAKESEESGLPGMTAAVLRMVGSRLSGNESLAVQMAERVQGTLDQIPNNDAVLHSHSLEVALTQTSITLLHAGRFDEVDRLLEPFIAREDEILPRNLAHGTALAAWSSTWQGNMGRGRQLVRTGFGLGRVS
;
A
#
# COMPACT_ATOMS: atom_id res chain seq x y z
N MET A 1 0.38 29.63 12.61
CA MET A 1 -1.07 29.85 12.45
C MET A 1 -1.43 30.91 11.40
N ARG A 2 -0.83 32.11 11.36
CA ARG A 2 -1.16 33.17 10.38
C ARG A 2 -0.69 32.96 8.91
N LEU A 3 0.09 31.93 8.60
CA LEU A 3 0.78 31.78 7.30
C LEU A 3 -0.01 30.96 6.25
N PHE A 4 -1.01 30.17 6.67
CA PHE A 4 -1.85 29.35 5.77
C PHE A 4 -3.25 29.94 5.54
N ASP A 5 -3.49 31.18 5.99
CA ASP A 5 -4.76 31.89 5.84
C ASP A 5 -5.09 32.26 4.37
N GLY A 6 -4.11 32.15 3.46
CA GLY A 6 -4.25 32.48 2.03
C GLY A 6 -4.80 31.36 1.15
N LEU A 7 -4.80 30.10 1.61
CA LEU A 7 -5.25 28.91 0.85
C LEU A 7 -6.77 28.64 0.98
N GLY A 8 -7.54 29.62 1.46
CA GLY A 8 -8.77 29.39 2.23
C GLY A 8 -10.01 28.91 1.46
N GLU A 9 -10.22 29.34 0.21
CA GLU A 9 -11.48 29.06 -0.50
C GLU A 9 -11.43 27.78 -1.35
N GLU A 10 -10.49 27.65 -2.30
CA GLU A 10 -10.43 26.47 -3.20
C GLU A 10 -10.14 25.16 -2.45
N ARG A 11 -9.23 25.17 -1.48
CA ARG A 11 -8.90 23.99 -0.67
C ARG A 11 -10.06 23.58 0.22
N SER A 12 -10.79 24.54 0.80
CA SER A 12 -11.99 24.23 1.58
C SER A 12 -13.12 23.67 0.71
N GLU A 13 -13.27 24.11 -0.54
CA GLU A 13 -14.25 23.53 -1.46
C GLU A 13 -13.90 22.09 -1.86
N ARG A 14 -12.62 21.81 -2.13
CA ARG A 14 -12.12 20.45 -2.37
C ARG A 14 -12.32 19.52 -1.17
N LEU A 15 -12.13 20.04 0.05
CA LEU A 15 -12.20 19.26 1.29
C LEU A 15 -13.60 19.15 1.91
N GLY A 16 -14.63 19.90 1.48
CA GLY A 16 -15.98 19.68 2.02
C GLY A 16 -17.15 20.56 1.52
N ARG A 17 -18.19 19.91 1.00
CA ARG A 17 -19.55 20.46 0.80
C ARG A 17 -20.67 19.53 1.31
N HIS A 18 -20.67 19.10 2.59
CA HIS A 18 -21.82 18.32 3.12
C HIS A 18 -22.14 18.67 4.58
N GLU A 19 -23.42 18.83 4.89
CA GLU A 19 -23.94 19.14 6.24
C GLU A 19 -24.22 17.84 7.01
N GLY A 20 -23.86 17.77 8.30
CA GLY A 20 -24.12 16.61 9.17
C GLY A 20 -23.12 15.46 9.03
N CYS A 21 -21.85 15.72 8.70
CA CYS A 21 -20.85 14.69 8.40
C CYS A 21 -19.77 14.58 9.49
N VAL A 22 -19.29 13.36 9.76
CA VAL A 22 -18.01 13.13 10.43
C VAL A 22 -16.93 13.19 9.39
N ASN A 23 -16.05 14.19 9.49
CA ASN A 23 -14.83 14.20 8.69
C ASN A 23 -13.70 13.61 9.55
N ASN A 24 -13.09 12.52 9.08
CA ASN A 24 -11.96 11.89 9.75
C ASN A 24 -10.68 12.16 8.95
N LEU A 25 -9.72 12.86 9.55
CA LEU A 25 -8.38 13.07 8.99
C LEU A 25 -7.44 12.05 9.65
N ALA A 26 -7.27 10.87 9.06
CA ALA A 26 -6.47 9.79 9.63
C ALA A 26 -5.13 9.64 8.89
N LEU A 27 -4.08 10.33 9.35
CA LEU A 27 -2.84 10.45 8.58
C LEU A 27 -1.58 10.59 9.40
N GLU A 28 -0.45 10.43 8.72
CA GLU A 28 0.90 10.51 9.26
C GLU A 28 1.25 11.89 9.82
N HIS A 29 2.30 11.99 10.63
CA HIS A 29 2.78 13.27 11.15
C HIS A 29 3.14 14.24 10.00
N GLY A 30 2.89 15.54 10.17
CA GLY A 30 3.22 16.54 9.15
C GLY A 30 2.37 16.53 7.87
N SER A 31 1.38 15.63 7.73
CA SER A 31 0.42 15.58 6.61
C SER A 31 -0.53 16.79 6.52
N GLY A 32 -0.42 17.76 7.42
CA GLY A 32 -1.23 18.97 7.39
C GLY A 32 -2.65 18.84 7.96
N LYS A 33 -2.98 17.74 8.67
CA LYS A 33 -4.31 17.52 9.28
C LYS A 33 -4.80 18.71 10.10
N THR A 34 -4.02 19.18 11.07
CA THR A 34 -4.37 20.32 11.93
C THR A 34 -4.58 21.60 11.12
N ILE A 35 -3.84 21.80 10.03
CA ILE A 35 -4.02 22.96 9.14
C ILE A 35 -5.32 22.83 8.35
N ALA A 36 -5.57 21.67 7.74
CA ALA A 36 -6.82 21.40 7.03
C ALA A 36 -8.03 21.54 7.97
N ALA A 37 -7.90 21.07 9.21
CA ALA A 37 -8.94 21.20 10.21
C ALA A 37 -9.22 22.66 10.60
N ALA A 38 -8.17 23.49 10.73
CA ALA A 38 -8.34 24.92 10.97
C ALA A 38 -9.03 25.61 9.79
N GLN A 39 -8.70 25.25 8.55
CA GLN A 39 -9.32 25.80 7.34
C GLN A 39 -10.80 25.42 7.24
N ILE A 40 -11.13 24.15 7.47
CA ILE A 40 -12.53 23.67 7.50
C ILE A 40 -13.31 24.37 8.61
N ALA A 41 -12.73 24.50 9.80
CA ALA A 41 -13.38 25.16 10.93
C ALA A 41 -13.69 26.63 10.66
N ARG A 42 -12.73 27.34 10.05
CA ARG A 42 -12.89 28.72 9.65
C ARG A 42 -13.97 28.87 8.58
N ALA A 43 -13.91 28.10 7.51
CA ALA A 43 -14.91 28.12 6.44
C ALA A 43 -16.31 27.76 6.96
N PHE A 44 -16.42 26.82 7.89
CA PHE A 44 -17.69 26.46 8.54
C PHE A 44 -18.29 27.64 9.31
N ALA A 45 -17.49 28.34 10.11
CA ALA A 45 -17.93 29.50 10.89
C ALA A 45 -18.26 30.72 10.00
N GLU A 46 -17.54 30.89 8.88
CA GLU A 46 -17.76 31.97 7.92
C GLU A 46 -18.98 31.74 7.01
N ARG A 47 -19.43 30.47 6.84
CA ARG A 47 -20.62 30.13 6.06
C ARG A 47 -21.89 30.72 6.67
N ARG A 48 -22.35 31.81 6.08
CA ARG A 48 -23.70 32.34 6.26
C ARG A 48 -24.64 31.58 5.32
N THR A 49 -25.41 30.62 5.84
CA THR A 49 -26.47 29.99 5.06
C THR A 49 -27.65 30.95 4.92
N THR A 50 -27.92 31.40 3.69
CA THR A 50 -29.22 31.97 3.30
C THR A 50 -30.09 30.82 2.83
N THR A 51 -30.79 30.16 3.75
CA THR A 51 -31.87 29.24 3.40
C THR A 51 -33.03 30.05 2.81
N HIS A 52 -33.83 29.46 1.91
CA HIS A 52 -35.03 30.05 1.30
C HIS A 52 -36.14 30.43 2.33
N SER A 53 -35.88 30.20 3.61
CA SER A 53 -36.65 30.66 4.77
C SER A 53 -35.78 31.65 5.53
N SER A 54 -36.30 32.84 5.78
CA SER A 54 -35.69 34.07 6.30
C SER A 54 -35.06 34.03 7.71
N THR A 55 -34.52 32.90 8.16
CA THR A 55 -33.79 32.76 9.44
C THR A 55 -32.31 32.51 9.17
N ARG A 56 -31.47 33.54 9.40
CA ARG A 56 -30.01 33.40 9.45
C ARG A 56 -29.66 32.47 10.61
N GLN A 57 -29.16 31.27 10.33
CA GLN A 57 -28.57 30.43 11.36
C GLN A 57 -27.08 30.77 11.50
N ASN A 58 -26.65 31.11 12.71
CA ASN A 58 -25.23 31.25 13.01
C ASN A 58 -24.57 29.87 13.00
N ALA A 59 -23.32 29.82 12.53
CA ALA A 59 -22.46 28.64 12.56
C ALA A 59 -21.29 28.89 13.51
N PHE A 60 -21.00 27.92 14.37
CA PHE A 60 -19.94 28.01 15.36
C PHE A 60 -18.97 26.84 15.19
N ALA A 61 -17.68 27.10 15.45
CA ALA A 61 -16.66 26.06 15.47
C ALA A 61 -15.87 26.15 16.78
N VAL A 62 -15.66 25.00 17.44
CA VAL A 62 -14.90 24.89 18.69
C VAL A 62 -13.79 23.87 18.51
N TRP A 63 -12.60 24.22 19.01
CA TRP A 63 -11.40 23.40 18.92
C TRP A 63 -11.09 22.73 20.25
N VAL A 64 -11.27 21.41 20.31
CA VAL A 64 -10.97 20.57 21.46
C VAL A 64 -9.63 19.88 21.22
N ARG A 65 -8.70 20.09 22.15
CA ARG A 65 -7.47 19.32 22.25
C ARG A 65 -7.59 18.39 23.44
N LEU A 66 -7.35 17.10 23.22
CA LEU A 66 -7.38 16.10 24.29
C LEU A 66 -5.99 16.01 24.92
N ASP A 67 -5.96 15.84 26.25
CA ASP A 67 -4.76 15.55 27.02
C ASP A 67 -4.71 14.04 27.37
N PRO A 68 -3.53 13.50 27.74
CA PRO A 68 -3.40 12.08 28.12
C PRO A 68 -4.31 11.66 29.29
N GLU A 69 -4.71 12.61 30.14
CA GLU A 69 -5.61 12.39 31.27
C GLU A 69 -7.08 12.17 30.85
N ASP A 70 -7.45 12.52 29.61
CA ASP A 70 -8.82 12.47 29.11
C ASP A 70 -9.27 11.06 28.66
N ILE A 71 -8.55 10.00 29.07
CA ILE A 71 -8.72 8.62 28.60
C ILE A 71 -10.00 7.92 29.12
N SER A 72 -10.61 8.46 30.18
CA SER A 72 -11.89 7.96 30.69
C SER A 72 -13.06 8.60 29.95
N TYR A 73 -14.15 7.84 29.81
CA TYR A 73 -15.37 8.29 29.15
C TYR A 73 -15.88 9.64 29.68
N GLU A 74 -15.85 9.81 31.00
CA GLU A 74 -16.28 11.02 31.70
C GLU A 74 -15.34 12.19 31.43
N HIS A 75 -14.02 11.98 31.51
CA HIS A 75 -13.03 13.04 31.28
C HIS A 75 -13.07 13.54 29.83
N PHE A 76 -13.23 12.64 28.86
CA PHE A 76 -13.42 12.99 27.46
C PHE A 76 -14.59 13.96 27.25
N TRP A 77 -15.79 13.61 27.74
CA TRP A 77 -16.95 14.48 27.59
C TRP A 77 -16.87 15.74 28.45
N LEU A 78 -16.26 15.68 29.64
CA LEU A 78 -15.98 16.84 30.47
C LEU A 78 -15.13 17.84 29.68
N ARG A 79 -14.04 17.37 29.07
CA ARG A 79 -13.13 18.19 28.28
C ARG A 79 -13.88 18.88 27.13
N VAL A 80 -14.66 18.11 26.36
CA VAL A 80 -15.45 18.65 25.25
C VAL A 80 -16.39 19.75 25.74
N PHE A 81 -17.17 19.52 26.81
CA PHE A 81 -18.09 20.53 27.33
C PHE A 81 -17.38 21.71 27.99
N GLN A 82 -16.23 21.51 28.63
CA GLN A 82 -15.40 22.59 29.15
C GLN A 82 -14.97 23.54 28.02
N THR A 83 -14.45 23.00 26.92
CA THR A 83 -14.04 23.81 25.76
C THR A 83 -15.24 24.52 25.12
N VAL A 84 -16.38 23.83 24.98
CA VAL A 84 -17.62 24.43 24.46
C VAL A 84 -18.09 25.57 25.35
N ASN A 85 -18.07 25.44 26.67
CA ASN A 85 -18.43 26.52 27.59
C ASN A 85 -17.43 27.69 27.57
N GLN A 86 -16.14 27.39 27.45
CA GLN A 86 -15.08 28.41 27.37
C GLN A 86 -15.15 29.23 26.07
N SER A 87 -15.78 28.70 25.01
CA SER A 87 -15.97 29.44 23.75
C SER A 87 -16.89 30.67 23.90
N GLY A 88 -17.70 30.74 24.96
CA GLY A 88 -18.68 31.81 25.17
C GLY A 88 -19.92 31.74 24.26
N VAL A 89 -20.02 30.70 23.42
CA VAL A 89 -21.19 30.48 22.55
C VAL A 89 -22.41 29.97 23.33
N VAL A 90 -22.18 29.33 24.48
CA VAL A 90 -23.20 28.65 25.26
C VAL A 90 -23.59 29.47 26.49
N SER A 91 -24.88 29.49 26.82
CA SER A 91 -25.39 30.15 28.03
C SER A 91 -24.84 29.50 29.30
N ARG A 92 -24.60 30.31 30.34
CA ARG A 92 -24.17 29.84 31.68
C ARG A 92 -25.18 28.93 32.36
N ASP A 93 -26.44 28.97 31.93
CA ASP A 93 -27.53 28.15 32.47
C ASP A 93 -27.79 26.87 31.66
N SER A 94 -27.03 26.64 30.59
CA SER A 94 -27.18 25.45 29.72
C SER A 94 -26.88 24.13 30.46
N ILE A 95 -27.38 23.02 29.92
CA ILE A 95 -27.01 21.69 30.39
C ILE A 95 -25.49 21.51 30.33
N ALA A 96 -24.83 21.94 29.25
CA ALA A 96 -23.37 21.87 29.11
C ALA A 96 -22.63 22.62 30.24
N ALA A 97 -23.08 23.81 30.63
CA ALA A 97 -22.49 24.57 31.73
C ALA A 97 -22.66 23.88 33.09
N ARG A 98 -23.85 23.32 33.34
CA ARG A 98 -24.16 22.58 34.57
C ARG A 98 -23.36 21.29 34.69
N LEU A 99 -23.14 20.58 33.58
CA LEU A 99 -22.33 19.36 33.52
C LEU A 99 -20.87 19.63 33.93
N VAL A 100 -20.32 20.77 33.53
CA VAL A 100 -18.96 21.17 33.92
C VAL A 100 -18.88 21.58 35.39
N GLN A 101 -19.90 22.28 35.92
CA GLN A 101 -19.90 22.74 37.32
C GLN A 101 -20.19 21.64 38.35
N GLY A 102 -21.11 20.73 38.03
CA GLY A 102 -21.56 19.67 38.95
C GLY A 102 -20.67 18.44 39.00
N GLY A 103 -19.69 18.33 38.09
CA GLY A 103 -18.96 17.10 37.85
C GLY A 103 -19.82 16.05 37.14
N LEU A 104 -19.15 15.01 36.63
CA LEU A 104 -19.76 13.98 35.79
C LEU A 104 -19.68 12.63 36.50
N SER A 105 -20.55 12.40 37.49
CA SER A 105 -20.58 11.11 38.19
C SER A 105 -21.29 10.00 37.40
N THR A 106 -22.20 10.36 36.48
CA THR A 106 -22.84 9.43 35.53
C THR A 106 -23.24 10.13 34.23
N VAL A 107 -22.36 10.15 33.23
CA VAL A 107 -22.68 10.72 31.91
C VAL A 107 -23.40 9.68 31.07
N SER A 108 -24.69 9.86 30.81
CA SER A 108 -25.40 9.04 29.82
C SER A 108 -25.38 9.73 28.45
N THR A 109 -25.42 8.95 27.38
CA THR A 109 -25.57 9.46 26.00
C THR A 109 -26.76 10.41 25.87
N SER A 110 -27.88 10.13 26.55
CA SER A 110 -29.07 11.00 26.54
C SER A 110 -28.81 12.40 27.09
N ILE A 111 -28.01 12.53 28.14
CA ILE A 111 -27.65 13.83 28.73
C ILE A 111 -26.72 14.58 27.78
N ILE A 112 -25.75 13.89 27.17
CA ILE A 112 -24.82 14.46 26.19
C ILE A 112 -25.59 14.99 24.98
N THR A 113 -26.46 14.17 24.39
CA THR A 113 -27.32 14.56 23.26
C THR A 113 -28.20 15.76 23.59
N SER A 114 -28.77 15.79 24.80
CA SER A 114 -29.58 16.93 25.26
C SER A 114 -28.74 18.21 25.34
N ALA A 115 -27.51 18.12 25.87
CA ALA A 115 -26.60 19.25 25.96
C ALA A 115 -26.19 19.80 24.57
N PHE A 116 -25.97 18.92 23.58
CA PHE A 116 -25.68 19.35 22.21
C PHE A 116 -26.90 19.90 21.48
N SER A 117 -28.09 19.40 21.78
CA SER A 117 -29.35 19.88 21.19
C SER A 117 -29.70 21.30 21.63
N GLU A 118 -29.19 21.77 22.77
CA GLU A 118 -29.34 23.15 23.25
C GLU A 118 -28.38 24.15 22.58
N LEU A 119 -27.41 23.68 21.78
CA LEU A 119 -26.44 24.57 21.15
C LEU A 119 -27.11 25.45 20.07
N PRO A 120 -26.72 26.73 19.97
CA PRO A 120 -27.31 27.63 19.01
C PRO A 120 -26.83 27.32 17.59
N GLY A 121 -27.77 27.11 16.66
CA GLY A 121 -27.46 27.02 15.23
C GLY A 121 -26.67 25.76 14.85
N ARG A 122 -25.81 25.87 13.85
CA ARG A 122 -24.95 24.77 13.39
C ARG A 122 -23.64 24.80 14.15
N PHE A 123 -23.16 23.64 14.58
CA PHE A 123 -21.99 23.55 15.45
C PHE A 123 -20.98 22.55 14.92
N LEU A 124 -19.72 22.95 14.84
CA LEU A 124 -18.60 22.09 14.47
C LEU A 124 -17.67 21.93 15.68
N ILE A 125 -17.37 20.68 16.03
CA ILE A 125 -16.35 20.35 17.02
C ILE A 125 -15.16 19.76 16.28
N VAL A 126 -14.01 20.41 16.40
CA VAL A 126 -12.74 19.85 15.95
C VAL A 126 -12.10 19.16 17.15
N ILE A 127 -11.90 17.85 17.07
CA ILE A 127 -11.14 17.08 18.07
C ILE A 127 -9.79 16.79 17.44
N ASP A 128 -8.76 17.48 17.94
CA ASP A 128 -7.40 17.38 17.41
C ASP A 128 -6.59 16.34 18.18
N ASP A 129 -5.84 15.53 17.42
CA ASP A 129 -4.92 14.48 17.87
C ASP A 129 -5.58 13.32 18.67
N ALA A 130 -6.78 12.90 18.25
CA ALA A 130 -7.67 11.96 18.94
C ALA A 130 -7.09 10.56 19.23
N HIS A 131 -6.03 10.15 18.54
CA HIS A 131 -5.51 8.77 18.53
C HIS A 131 -5.01 8.20 19.87
N HIS A 132 -4.57 9.02 20.83
CA HIS A 132 -4.08 8.52 22.12
C HIS A 132 -5.17 8.40 23.18
N THR A 133 -6.31 9.08 22.99
CA THR A 133 -7.30 9.28 24.05
C THR A 133 -8.64 8.64 23.71
N VAL A 134 -9.01 8.59 22.43
CA VAL A 134 -10.33 8.10 22.02
C VAL A 134 -10.36 6.58 22.02
N THR A 135 -11.21 6.02 22.89
CA THR A 135 -11.44 4.58 23.03
C THR A 135 -12.67 4.13 22.23
N ASP A 136 -12.82 2.83 22.01
CA ASP A 136 -14.01 2.19 21.42
C ASP A 136 -15.35 2.68 22.00
N THR A 137 -15.42 2.89 23.32
CA THR A 137 -16.64 3.35 24.00
C THR A 137 -16.93 4.82 23.68
N MET A 138 -15.89 5.65 23.53
CA MET A 138 -16.02 7.04 23.12
C MET A 138 -16.40 7.15 21.65
N GLU A 139 -15.80 6.34 20.76
CA GLU A 139 -16.20 6.29 19.34
C GLU A 139 -17.68 5.96 19.18
N LYS A 140 -18.16 4.93 19.89
CA LYS A 140 -19.57 4.56 19.88
C LYS A 140 -20.45 5.70 20.36
N SER A 141 -20.10 6.34 21.48
CA SER A 141 -20.89 7.44 22.03
C SER A 141 -20.93 8.67 21.12
N LEU A 142 -19.80 9.01 20.48
CA LEU A 142 -19.74 10.06 19.45
C LEU A 142 -20.72 9.78 18.32
N LEU A 143 -20.73 8.55 17.78
CA LEU A 143 -21.66 8.15 16.72
C LEU A 143 -23.13 8.23 17.19
N ASP A 144 -23.42 7.76 18.41
CA ASP A 144 -24.76 7.80 18.98
C ASP A 144 -25.26 9.25 19.16
N VAL A 145 -24.38 10.18 19.58
CA VAL A 145 -24.70 11.60 19.72
C VAL A 145 -24.96 12.26 18.36
N LEU A 146 -24.11 11.97 17.37
CA LEU A 146 -24.21 12.53 16.03
C LEU A 146 -25.48 12.10 15.29
N GLU A 147 -25.89 10.83 15.44
CA GLU A 147 -27.14 10.32 14.89
C GLU A 147 -28.36 11.07 15.43
N LEU A 148 -28.29 11.51 16.69
CA LEU A 148 -29.38 12.22 17.37
C LEU A 148 -29.26 13.75 17.32
N THR A 149 -28.17 14.32 16.79
CA THR A 149 -27.94 15.77 16.73
C THR A 149 -27.46 16.21 15.34
N PRO A 150 -28.38 16.38 14.37
CA PRO A 150 -28.01 16.67 12.98
C PRO A 150 -27.38 18.05 12.77
N THR A 151 -27.52 18.98 13.73
CA THR A 151 -26.86 20.30 13.72
C THR A 151 -25.40 20.23 14.15
N LEU A 152 -24.95 19.10 14.70
CA LEU A 152 -23.59 18.86 15.13
C LEU A 152 -22.78 18.20 14.00
N THR A 153 -21.63 18.78 13.72
CA THR A 153 -20.60 18.24 12.83
C THR A 153 -19.36 17.98 13.68
N VAL A 154 -18.69 16.85 13.48
CA VAL A 154 -17.45 16.53 14.18
C VAL A 154 -16.34 16.31 13.16
N LEU A 155 -15.22 16.97 13.39
CA LEU A 155 -13.99 16.79 12.63
C LEU A 155 -12.94 16.20 13.55
N LEU A 156 -12.49 14.98 13.24
CA LEU A 156 -11.46 14.28 13.99
C LEU A 156 -10.13 14.39 13.25
N THR A 157 -9.06 14.75 13.95
CA THR A 157 -7.69 14.52 13.46
C THR A 157 -7.07 13.37 14.25
N THR A 158 -6.55 12.38 13.55
CA THR A 158 -5.98 11.17 14.15
C THR A 158 -4.79 10.70 13.33
N ARG A 159 -3.91 9.91 13.95
CA ARG A 159 -2.78 9.28 13.26
C ARG A 159 -3.09 7.88 12.75
N HIS A 160 -4.18 7.28 13.24
CA HIS A 160 -4.62 5.92 12.91
C HIS A 160 -6.12 5.90 12.66
N SER A 161 -6.59 4.94 11.86
CA SER A 161 -8.03 4.73 11.66
C SER A 161 -8.71 4.43 13.00
N LEU A 162 -9.85 5.09 13.24
CA LEU A 162 -10.75 4.84 14.37
C LEU A 162 -11.78 3.80 13.92
N PRO A 163 -11.62 2.50 14.28
CA PRO A 163 -12.27 1.39 13.59
C PRO A 163 -13.79 1.45 13.60
N ARG A 164 -14.40 1.98 14.67
CA ARG A 164 -15.87 2.08 14.75
C ARG A 164 -16.38 3.23 13.91
N VAL A 165 -15.69 4.37 13.95
CA VAL A 165 -16.03 5.54 13.12
C VAL A 165 -15.91 5.22 11.63
N THR A 166 -14.90 4.46 11.22
CA THR A 166 -14.67 4.12 9.80
C THR A 166 -15.46 2.89 9.31
N SER A 167 -16.12 2.16 10.22
CA SER A 167 -16.89 0.95 9.90
C SER A 167 -18.05 1.18 8.93
N THR A 168 -18.37 0.17 8.11
CA THR A 168 -19.54 0.17 7.22
C THR A 168 -20.84 0.45 7.98
N SER A 169 -20.96 -0.08 9.21
CA SER A 169 -22.11 0.16 10.08
C SER A 169 -22.25 1.63 10.49
N ALA A 170 -21.14 2.32 10.80
CA ALA A 170 -21.18 3.74 11.11
C ALA A 170 -21.55 4.59 9.90
N ARG A 171 -21.01 4.26 8.72
CA ARG A 171 -21.31 4.94 7.44
C ARG A 171 -22.79 4.87 7.05
N MET A 172 -23.53 3.87 7.53
CA MET A 172 -24.99 3.76 7.34
C MET A 172 -25.80 4.59 8.34
N ARG A 173 -25.25 4.86 9.53
CA ARG A 173 -25.94 5.60 10.61
C ARG A 173 -25.76 7.12 10.47
N VAL A 174 -24.54 7.55 10.16
CA VAL A 174 -24.18 8.96 10.00
C VAL A 174 -23.30 9.13 8.76
N PRO A 175 -23.39 10.26 8.04
CA PRO A 175 -22.47 10.55 6.95
C PRO A 175 -21.03 10.60 7.50
N VAL A 176 -20.15 9.71 7.05
CA VAL A 176 -18.72 9.72 7.41
C VAL A 176 -17.89 9.86 6.15
N ARG A 177 -16.97 10.84 6.15
CA ARG A 177 -15.97 11.03 5.11
C ARG A 177 -14.58 10.95 5.74
N GLU A 178 -13.78 10.03 5.21
CA GLU A 178 -12.37 9.93 5.54
C GLU A 178 -11.58 10.72 4.50
N LEU A 179 -10.62 11.51 4.96
CA LEU A 179 -9.68 12.23 4.10
C LEU A 179 -8.29 11.64 4.33
N ASP A 180 -7.67 11.20 3.24
CA ASP A 180 -6.37 10.56 3.26
C ASP A 180 -5.22 11.49 2.86
N GLY A 181 -4.03 10.92 2.71
CA GLY A 181 -2.80 11.68 2.45
C GLY A 181 -2.82 12.28 1.06
N GLY A 182 -3.50 11.63 0.11
CA GLY A 182 -3.74 12.16 -1.22
C GLY A 182 -4.72 13.33 -1.18
N ASP A 183 -5.76 13.25 -0.36
CA ASP A 183 -6.70 14.35 -0.17
C ASP A 183 -6.02 15.59 0.43
N LEU A 184 -5.10 15.40 1.38
CA LEU A 184 -4.38 16.50 2.04
C LEU A 184 -3.11 16.96 1.31
N ALA A 185 -2.62 16.18 0.34
CA ALA A 185 -1.43 16.50 -0.43
C ALA A 185 -1.60 17.85 -1.14
N LEU A 186 -0.59 18.71 -0.99
CA LEU A 186 -0.54 20.01 -1.65
C LEU A 186 -0.39 19.83 -3.15
N SER A 187 -1.25 20.49 -3.91
CA SER A 187 -1.13 20.61 -5.36
C SER A 187 -0.05 21.62 -5.74
N SER A 188 0.25 21.73 -7.05
CA SER A 188 1.17 22.75 -7.55
C SER A 188 0.62 24.16 -7.31
N GLU A 189 -0.68 24.33 -7.47
CA GLU A 189 -1.42 25.58 -7.23
C GLU A 189 -1.34 25.98 -5.75
N GLU A 190 -1.60 25.05 -4.82
CA GLU A 190 -1.52 25.30 -3.38
C GLU A 190 -0.08 25.64 -2.96
N ASN A 191 0.93 24.98 -3.54
CA ASN A 191 2.34 25.33 -3.32
C ASN A 191 2.66 26.73 -3.88
N ASN A 192 2.10 27.11 -5.02
CA ASN A 192 2.28 28.42 -5.63
C ASN A 192 1.65 29.54 -4.77
N GLU A 193 0.47 29.29 -4.20
CA GLU A 193 -0.15 30.21 -3.24
C GLU A 193 0.68 30.36 -1.97
N LEU A 194 1.19 29.26 -1.43
CA LEU A 194 2.09 29.26 -0.28
C LEU A 194 3.37 30.07 -0.59
N LEU A 195 3.95 29.88 -1.78
CA LEU A 195 5.10 30.67 -2.24
C LEU A 195 4.82 32.16 -2.32
N ARG A 196 3.64 32.58 -2.78
CA ARG A 196 3.27 34.01 -2.85
C ARG A 196 3.20 34.67 -1.48
N VAL A 197 2.83 33.92 -0.44
CA VAL A 197 2.85 34.42 0.95
C VAL A 197 4.28 34.68 1.43
N HIS A 198 5.21 33.77 1.13
CA HIS A 198 6.61 33.88 1.57
C HIS A 198 7.47 34.78 0.66
N PHE A 199 7.13 34.87 -0.63
CA PHE A 199 7.86 35.62 -1.65
C PHE A 199 6.91 36.49 -2.50
N PRO A 200 6.31 37.53 -1.92
CA PRO A 200 5.30 38.35 -2.60
C PRO A 200 5.82 39.12 -3.83
N LYS A 201 7.14 39.21 -3.99
CA LYS A 201 7.82 39.89 -5.11
C LYS A 201 8.33 38.92 -6.19
N LEU A 202 8.07 37.62 -6.07
CA LEU A 202 8.50 36.63 -7.04
C LEU A 202 7.71 36.79 -8.35
N ALA A 203 8.39 36.76 -9.49
CA ALA A 203 7.72 36.81 -10.79
C ALA A 203 6.82 35.58 -10.98
N ALA A 204 5.68 35.74 -11.64
CA ALA A 204 4.66 34.69 -11.76
C ALA A 204 5.22 33.39 -12.38
N GLU A 205 5.99 33.50 -13.48
CA GLU A 205 6.60 32.35 -14.16
C GLU A 205 7.61 31.62 -13.26
N GLN A 206 8.39 32.36 -12.47
CA GLN A 206 9.35 31.79 -11.52
C GLN A 206 8.63 31.10 -10.36
N SER A 207 7.49 31.64 -9.92
CA SER A 207 6.67 31.07 -8.86
C SER A 207 6.08 29.71 -9.26
N VAL A 208 5.56 29.60 -10.50
CA VAL A 208 5.01 28.33 -11.02
C VAL A 208 6.09 27.26 -11.13
N SER A 209 7.23 27.58 -11.75
CA SER A 209 8.34 26.62 -11.88
C SER A 209 8.88 26.17 -10.51
N LEU A 210 8.93 27.09 -9.54
CA LEU A 210 9.34 26.77 -8.18
C LEU A 210 8.30 25.91 -7.44
N ALA A 211 7.01 26.17 -7.64
CA ALA A 211 5.93 25.37 -7.07
C ALA A 211 5.97 23.92 -7.58
N GLU A 212 6.17 23.73 -8.88
CA GLU A 212 6.36 22.39 -9.47
C GLU A 212 7.60 21.70 -8.90
N SER A 213 8.72 22.42 -8.76
CA SER A 213 9.94 21.87 -8.15
C SER A 213 9.70 21.47 -6.69
N ILE A 214 8.94 22.23 -5.92
CA ILE A 214 8.61 21.89 -4.53
C ILE A 214 7.69 20.67 -4.50
N LEU A 215 6.67 20.61 -5.36
CA LEU A 215 5.77 19.47 -5.46
C LEU A 215 6.52 18.18 -5.78
N GLN A 216 7.47 18.21 -6.71
CA GLN A 216 8.29 17.04 -7.05
C GLN A 216 9.16 16.57 -5.87
N GLN A 217 9.72 17.51 -5.09
CA GLN A 217 10.59 17.21 -3.95
C GLN A 217 9.82 16.77 -2.70
N SER A 218 8.67 17.40 -2.44
CA SER A 218 7.82 17.09 -1.29
C SER A 218 6.83 15.96 -1.55
N ARG A 219 6.62 15.59 -2.83
CA ARG A 219 5.54 14.70 -3.27
C ARG A 219 4.15 15.12 -2.74
N GLY A 220 3.97 16.44 -2.54
CA GLY A 220 2.75 17.00 -1.97
C GLY A 220 2.68 16.96 -0.44
N TRP A 221 3.66 16.40 0.27
CA TRP A 221 3.67 16.35 1.73
C TRP A 221 3.79 17.77 2.32
N PRO A 222 2.77 18.26 3.06
CA PRO A 222 2.75 19.66 3.50
C PRO A 222 3.95 20.08 4.36
N LEU A 223 4.43 19.21 5.25
CA LEU A 223 5.60 19.50 6.09
C LEU A 223 6.86 19.68 5.26
N ALA A 224 7.15 18.75 4.34
CA ALA A 224 8.32 18.87 3.46
C ALA A 224 8.21 20.09 2.53
N ALA A 225 7.03 20.35 1.97
CA ALA A 225 6.81 21.52 1.12
C ALA A 225 7.08 22.84 1.88
N HIS A 226 6.53 22.98 3.08
CA HIS A 226 6.74 24.17 3.91
C HIS A 226 8.21 24.32 4.32
N ALA A 227 8.88 23.23 4.71
CA ALA A 227 10.29 23.27 5.07
C ALA A 227 11.18 23.72 3.90
N LEU A 228 10.94 23.18 2.70
CA LEU A 228 11.62 23.57 1.47
C LEU A 228 11.43 25.05 1.09
N ILE A 229 10.28 25.63 1.44
CA ILE A 229 9.99 27.06 1.24
C ILE A 229 10.74 27.91 2.27
N VAL A 230 10.72 27.51 3.55
CA VAL A 230 11.42 28.21 4.63
C VAL A 230 12.93 28.22 4.39
N GLU A 231 13.51 27.10 3.98
CA GLU A 231 14.94 27.00 3.66
C GLU A 231 15.35 27.98 2.56
N ARG A 232 14.54 28.09 1.50
CA ARG A 232 14.75 29.06 0.42
C ARG A 232 14.63 30.50 0.89
N ALA A 233 13.72 30.78 1.82
CA ALA A 233 13.55 32.11 2.40
C ALA A 233 14.78 32.51 3.23
N SER A 234 15.32 31.59 4.01
CA SER A 234 16.51 31.79 4.84
C SER A 234 17.79 31.99 4.02
N ASN A 235 17.96 31.25 2.93
CA ASN A 235 19.15 31.34 2.08
C ASN A 235 19.18 32.57 1.15
N ARG A 236 18.15 33.43 1.16
CA ARG A 236 17.99 34.64 0.31
C ARG A 236 18.16 34.39 -1.20
N ASN A 237 18.15 33.14 -1.64
CA ASN A 237 18.43 32.76 -3.01
C ASN A 237 17.26 31.91 -3.54
N VAL A 238 16.19 32.60 -3.92
CA VAL A 238 14.91 31.99 -4.33
C VAL A 238 15.08 31.12 -5.59
N THR A 239 16.04 31.47 -6.44
CA THR A 239 16.38 30.76 -7.69
C THR A 239 17.63 29.86 -7.56
N GLY A 240 18.28 29.84 -6.39
CA GLY A 240 19.42 28.98 -6.15
C GLY A 240 19.01 27.51 -6.15
N ARG A 241 19.86 26.63 -6.69
CA ARG A 241 19.73 25.19 -6.46
C ARG A 241 19.91 24.94 -4.96
N VAL A 242 18.81 24.86 -4.22
CA VAL A 242 18.82 24.21 -2.91
C VAL A 242 19.19 22.74 -3.15
N SER A 243 20.12 22.24 -2.35
CA SER A 243 20.49 20.82 -2.35
C SER A 243 19.20 20.00 -2.30
N HIS A 244 18.99 19.15 -3.29
CA HIS A 244 17.78 18.34 -3.34
C HIS A 244 17.69 17.49 -2.06
N GLY A 245 16.60 17.62 -1.31
CA GLY A 245 16.33 16.79 -0.13
C GLY A 245 17.05 17.16 1.17
N SER A 246 17.64 18.36 1.30
CA SER A 246 18.33 18.79 2.54
C SER A 246 17.47 18.68 3.80
N PHE A 247 16.23 19.18 3.78
CA PHE A 247 15.37 19.09 4.97
C PHE A 247 14.99 17.66 5.37
N VAL A 248 14.53 16.83 4.42
CA VAL A 248 14.14 15.45 4.73
C VAL A 248 15.35 14.66 5.21
N ARG A 249 16.50 14.85 4.57
CA ARG A 249 17.77 14.29 5.01
C ARG A 249 18.11 14.72 6.42
N GLU A 250 18.16 16.02 6.68
CA GLU A 250 18.49 16.56 8.00
C GLU A 250 17.52 16.08 9.07
N PHE A 251 16.22 16.08 8.79
CA PHE A 251 15.19 15.55 9.69
C PHE A 251 15.44 14.06 10.00
N VAL A 252 15.70 13.24 8.98
CA VAL A 252 15.98 11.80 9.16
C VAL A 252 17.29 11.57 9.90
N SER A 253 18.35 12.33 9.60
CA SER A 253 19.61 12.25 10.33
C SER A 253 19.40 12.60 11.80
N HIS A 254 18.67 13.68 12.12
CA HIS A 254 18.34 14.02 13.50
C HIS A 254 17.46 12.97 14.17
N LEU A 255 16.47 12.42 13.46
CA LEU A 255 15.62 11.33 13.97
C LEU A 255 16.45 10.10 14.32
N ILE A 256 17.44 9.74 13.50
CA ILE A 256 18.36 8.64 13.81
C ILE A 256 19.22 9.02 15.03
N GLU A 257 19.89 10.17 15.00
CA GLU A 257 20.84 10.61 16.03
C GLU A 257 20.20 10.82 17.41
N SER A 258 18.90 11.17 17.47
CA SER A 258 18.17 11.41 18.71
C SER A 258 17.69 10.14 19.42
N ASN A 259 17.83 8.97 18.79
CA ASN A 259 17.29 7.71 19.27
C ASN A 259 18.39 6.73 19.70
N ASP A 260 18.05 5.80 20.58
CA ASP A 260 18.96 4.74 21.02
C ASP A 260 19.32 3.78 19.87
N PRO A 261 20.49 3.11 19.90
CA PRO A 261 20.96 2.26 18.80
C PRO A 261 19.96 1.19 18.33
N GLY A 262 19.17 0.62 19.24
CA GLY A 262 18.14 -0.36 18.88
C GLY A 262 17.03 0.24 18.02
N VAL A 263 16.57 1.45 18.37
CA VAL A 263 15.54 2.19 17.63
C VAL A 263 16.09 2.68 16.29
N GLN A 264 17.36 3.11 16.23
CA GLN A 264 18.03 3.48 14.97
C GLN A 264 18.04 2.32 13.96
N ILE A 265 18.40 1.12 14.44
CA ILE A 265 18.38 -0.11 13.63
C ILE A 265 16.95 -0.43 13.20
N ALA A 266 15.97 -0.35 14.11
CA ALA A 266 14.57 -0.60 13.80
C ALA A 266 14.00 0.38 12.76
N LEU A 267 14.33 1.67 12.83
CA LEU A 267 13.96 2.69 11.84
C LEU A 267 14.49 2.32 10.45
N CYS A 268 15.78 1.99 10.35
CA CYS A 268 16.39 1.63 9.07
C CYS A 268 15.89 0.28 8.53
N ALA A 269 15.73 -0.73 9.39
CA ALA A 269 15.26 -2.06 9.01
C ALA A 269 13.80 -2.05 8.57
N SER A 270 12.94 -1.31 9.27
CA SER A 270 11.52 -1.15 8.91
C SER A 270 11.34 -0.40 7.59
N ALA A 271 12.26 0.50 7.24
CA ALA A 271 12.23 1.23 5.97
C ALA A 271 12.54 0.36 4.74
N ILE A 272 13.00 -0.89 4.90
CA ILE A 272 13.23 -1.79 3.77
C ILE A 272 11.92 -2.08 3.00
N PHE A 273 10.79 -2.07 3.69
CA PHE A 273 9.48 -2.38 3.11
C PHE A 273 8.51 -1.21 3.20
N GLU A 274 7.48 -1.24 2.36
CA GLU A 274 6.39 -0.26 2.40
C GLU A 274 5.55 -0.39 3.66
N GLU A 275 5.40 -1.61 4.18
CA GLU A 275 4.70 -1.92 5.41
C GLU A 275 5.43 -3.05 6.15
N ILE A 276 5.44 -3.01 7.48
CA ILE A 276 6.07 -4.03 8.32
C ILE A 276 5.22 -4.29 9.57
N SER A 277 5.16 -5.55 10.01
CA SER A 277 4.58 -5.93 11.30
C SER A 277 5.66 -6.24 12.34
N ALA A 278 5.29 -6.27 13.61
CA ALA A 278 6.21 -6.66 14.69
C ALA A 278 6.78 -8.08 14.48
N GLU A 279 5.98 -9.03 13.99
CA GLU A 279 6.43 -10.40 13.68
C GLU A 279 7.51 -10.41 12.59
N ALA A 280 7.30 -9.63 11.53
CA ALA A 280 8.27 -9.52 10.44
C ALA A 280 9.58 -8.87 10.91
N LEU A 281 9.49 -7.77 11.66
CA LEU A 281 10.67 -7.11 12.23
C LEU A 281 11.41 -8.01 13.23
N GLY A 282 10.68 -8.73 14.09
CA GLY A 282 11.26 -9.68 15.05
C GLY A 282 12.06 -10.76 14.34
N THR A 283 11.55 -11.32 13.24
CA THR A 283 12.29 -12.28 12.41
C THR A 283 13.54 -11.65 11.78
N MET A 284 13.47 -10.39 11.35
CA MET A 284 14.58 -9.68 10.71
C MET A 284 15.72 -9.35 11.69
N LEU A 285 15.37 -9.01 12.93
CA LEU A 285 16.31 -8.58 13.97
C LEU A 285 16.63 -9.68 15.00
N GLU A 286 16.11 -10.89 14.81
CA GLU A 286 16.24 -12.02 15.75
C GLU A 286 15.71 -11.68 17.16
N LEU A 287 14.59 -10.96 17.22
CA LEU A 287 13.91 -10.53 18.44
C LEU A 287 12.58 -11.27 18.64
N SER A 288 12.08 -11.26 19.88
CA SER A 288 10.69 -11.63 20.13
C SER A 288 9.72 -10.60 19.51
N THR A 289 8.48 -11.02 19.25
CA THR A 289 7.44 -10.11 18.72
C THR A 289 7.20 -8.91 19.63
N ASP A 290 7.22 -9.10 20.95
CA ASP A 290 6.96 -8.02 21.92
C ASP A 290 8.10 -6.97 21.94
N GLU A 291 9.34 -7.42 21.86
CA GLU A 291 10.51 -6.52 21.73
C GLU A 291 10.46 -5.74 20.42
N ALA A 292 10.10 -6.42 19.32
CA ALA A 292 9.96 -5.78 18.02
C ALA A 292 8.82 -4.76 17.99
N ASP A 293 7.68 -5.05 18.64
CA ASP A 293 6.57 -4.10 18.74
C ASP A 293 6.96 -2.88 19.58
N THR A 294 7.68 -3.07 20.69
CA THR A 294 8.20 -1.96 21.52
C THR A 294 9.14 -1.05 20.72
N LEU A 295 10.03 -1.65 19.91
CA LEU A 295 10.93 -0.89 19.04
C LEU A 295 10.18 -0.16 17.92
N LEU A 296 9.14 -0.77 17.35
CA LEU A 296 8.29 -0.13 16.35
C LEU A 296 7.49 1.02 16.97
N GLU A 297 6.88 0.83 18.14
CA GLU A 297 6.18 1.90 18.86
C GLU A 297 7.12 3.07 19.13
N SER A 298 8.35 2.81 19.59
CA SER A 298 9.36 3.85 19.84
C SER A 298 9.83 4.54 18.55
N ALA A 299 10.09 3.77 17.49
CA ALA A 299 10.51 4.29 16.18
C ALA A 299 9.42 5.14 15.53
N PHE A 300 8.14 4.76 15.72
CA PHE A 300 7.00 5.39 15.08
C PHE A 300 6.30 6.44 15.96
N GLU A 301 6.70 6.60 17.23
CA GLU A 301 6.22 7.66 18.14
C GLU A 301 6.34 9.06 17.49
N HIS A 302 7.39 9.24 16.68
CA HIS A 302 7.73 10.50 16.00
C HIS A 302 7.61 10.41 14.47
N SER A 303 7.26 9.25 13.90
CA SER A 303 7.33 9.02 12.46
C SER A 303 6.37 7.95 11.97
N PHE A 304 5.39 8.40 11.18
CA PHE A 304 4.50 7.61 10.32
C PHE A 304 3.50 6.65 10.97
N GLY A 305 2.46 6.33 10.20
CA GLY A 305 1.25 5.71 10.70
C GLY A 305 1.38 4.20 10.86
N PHE A 306 0.61 3.65 11.78
CA PHE A 306 0.25 2.24 11.79
C PHE A 306 -1.24 2.06 11.54
N TRP A 307 -1.64 0.88 11.07
CA TRP A 307 -3.02 0.44 10.96
C TRP A 307 -3.14 -1.00 11.47
N VAL A 308 -4.36 -1.43 11.78
CA VAL A 308 -4.64 -2.79 12.28
C VAL A 308 -5.49 -3.51 11.24
N ASP A 309 -5.08 -4.71 10.85
CA ASP A 309 -5.86 -5.54 9.92
C ASP A 309 -7.02 -6.27 10.61
N GLU A 310 -7.87 -6.93 9.81
CA GLU A 310 -9.03 -7.70 10.32
C GLU A 310 -8.61 -8.84 11.27
N GLY A 311 -7.37 -9.31 11.16
CA GLY A 311 -6.77 -10.33 12.04
C GLY A 311 -6.20 -9.77 13.33
N GLY A 312 -6.25 -8.45 13.55
CA GLY A 312 -5.71 -7.77 14.73
C GLY A 312 -4.20 -7.51 14.65
N THR A 313 -3.57 -7.71 13.50
CA THR A 313 -2.13 -7.46 13.32
C THR A 313 -1.89 -5.99 13.05
N ARG A 314 -0.97 -5.38 13.80
CA ARG A 314 -0.50 -4.01 13.59
C ARG A 314 0.53 -3.96 12.46
N TRP A 315 0.27 -3.11 11.49
CA TRP A 315 1.11 -2.83 10.33
C TRP A 315 1.58 -1.38 10.37
N TYR A 316 2.89 -1.20 10.30
CA TYR A 316 3.57 0.10 10.34
C TYR A 316 4.05 0.48 8.94
N ARG A 317 3.87 1.74 8.53
CA ARG A 317 4.30 2.25 7.22
C ARG A 317 5.02 3.57 7.40
N HIS A 318 6.18 3.73 6.77
CA HIS A 318 6.86 5.03 6.62
C HIS A 318 6.31 5.81 5.42
N HIS A 319 6.27 7.14 5.50
CA HIS A 319 6.07 7.97 4.31
C HIS A 319 7.23 7.74 3.34
N ASP A 320 6.92 7.70 2.04
CA ASP A 320 7.89 7.38 0.99
C ASP A 320 9.18 8.20 1.05
N LEU A 321 9.07 9.51 1.32
CA LEU A 321 10.25 10.38 1.39
C LEU A 321 11.20 10.00 2.53
N ILE A 322 10.65 9.64 3.69
CA ILE A 322 11.49 9.23 4.83
C ILE A 322 11.97 7.80 4.63
N ARG A 323 11.14 6.93 4.07
CA ARG A 323 11.56 5.56 3.74
C ARG A 323 12.81 5.54 2.87
N VAL A 324 12.81 6.32 1.78
CA VAL A 324 13.96 6.41 0.85
C VAL A 324 15.22 6.92 1.55
N GLU A 325 15.08 7.93 2.42
CA GLU A 325 16.23 8.50 3.12
C GLU A 325 16.74 7.60 4.27
N LEU A 326 15.84 6.89 4.98
CA LEU A 326 16.21 5.85 5.95
C LEU A 326 16.98 4.71 5.27
N GLN A 327 16.52 4.27 4.09
CA GLN A 327 17.23 3.27 3.29
C GLN A 327 18.64 3.72 2.92
N SER A 328 18.86 5.02 2.61
CA SER A 328 20.21 5.52 2.33
C SER A 328 21.13 5.58 3.56
N HIS A 329 20.56 5.65 4.78
CA HIS A 329 21.33 5.62 6.03
C HIS A 329 21.58 4.19 6.55
N ALA A 330 20.82 3.20 6.06
CA ALA A 330 20.85 1.83 6.58
C ALA A 330 22.26 1.22 6.61
N ASP A 331 23.07 1.42 5.56
CA ASP A 331 24.43 0.88 5.52
C ASP A 331 25.36 1.51 6.58
N THR A 332 25.17 2.81 6.87
CA THR A 332 25.97 3.52 7.88
C THR A 332 25.56 3.14 9.31
N VAL A 333 24.26 3.00 9.55
CA VAL A 333 23.70 2.70 10.89
C VAL A 333 23.86 1.23 11.25
N ILE A 334 23.55 0.32 10.33
CA ILE A 334 23.49 -1.12 10.58
C ILE A 334 24.81 -1.81 10.20
N GLY A 335 25.48 -1.31 9.16
CA GLY A 335 26.64 -1.95 8.54
C GLY A 335 26.27 -3.03 7.53
N ALA A 336 26.98 -3.07 6.41
CA ALA A 336 26.73 -3.99 5.29
C ALA A 336 26.55 -5.46 5.68
N ALA A 337 27.33 -5.98 6.63
CA ALA A 337 27.25 -7.39 7.03
C ALA A 337 25.96 -7.72 7.80
N SER A 338 25.58 -6.87 8.75
CA SER A 338 24.34 -7.02 9.52
C SER A 338 23.12 -6.74 8.65
N LEU A 339 23.22 -5.77 7.73
CA LEU A 339 22.16 -5.46 6.77
C LEU A 339 21.83 -6.67 5.87
N ARG A 340 22.84 -7.42 5.42
CA ARG A 340 22.59 -8.69 4.68
C ARG A 340 21.83 -9.72 5.51
N LYS A 341 22.12 -9.83 6.81
CA LYS A 341 21.37 -10.73 7.71
C LYS A 341 19.91 -10.30 7.85
N ILE A 342 19.68 -9.00 8.00
CA ILE A 342 18.33 -8.43 8.06
C ILE A 342 17.56 -8.72 6.77
N TYR A 343 18.18 -8.53 5.61
CA TYR A 343 17.59 -8.91 4.32
C TYR A 343 17.29 -10.41 4.22
N MET A 344 18.14 -11.27 4.78
CA MET A 344 17.89 -12.71 4.84
C MET A 344 16.66 -13.03 5.71
N GLY A 345 16.60 -12.47 6.92
CA GLY A 345 15.44 -12.62 7.80
C GLY A 345 14.15 -12.13 7.16
N ALA A 346 14.22 -11.00 6.44
CA ALA A 346 13.09 -10.47 5.70
C ALA A 346 12.61 -11.38 4.57
N ALA A 347 13.53 -11.97 3.80
CA ALA A 347 13.19 -12.93 2.76
C ALA A 347 12.45 -14.15 3.33
N ILE A 348 12.82 -14.58 4.54
CA ILE A 348 12.19 -15.70 5.23
C ILE A 348 10.79 -15.31 5.74
N ALA A 349 10.68 -14.18 6.43
CA ALA A 349 9.44 -13.70 7.02
C ALA A 349 8.36 -13.44 5.95
N LEU A 350 8.75 -12.81 4.84
CA LEU A 350 7.82 -12.32 3.83
C LEU A 350 7.46 -13.36 2.76
N LYS A 351 8.10 -14.54 2.75
CA LYS A 351 7.93 -15.52 1.67
C LYS A 351 6.48 -15.89 1.37
N LYS A 352 5.61 -15.94 2.39
CA LYS A 352 4.18 -16.29 2.23
C LYS A 352 3.28 -15.07 2.03
N VAL A 353 3.54 -13.99 2.76
CA VAL A 353 2.64 -12.83 2.84
C VAL A 353 2.90 -11.80 1.74
N ARG A 354 4.16 -11.66 1.32
CA ARG A 354 4.66 -10.66 0.37
C ARG A 354 5.76 -11.26 -0.52
N PRO A 355 5.40 -12.22 -1.40
CA PRO A 355 6.36 -13.02 -2.18
C PRO A 355 7.30 -12.19 -3.08
N ARG A 356 6.80 -11.07 -3.63
CA ARG A 356 7.62 -10.18 -4.47
C ARG A 356 8.76 -9.54 -3.68
N PHE A 357 8.46 -9.01 -2.50
CA PHE A 357 9.42 -8.39 -1.59
C PHE A 357 10.41 -9.41 -1.01
N ALA A 358 9.95 -10.64 -0.73
CA ALA A 358 10.82 -11.71 -0.28
C ALA A 358 11.96 -12.03 -1.27
N LYS A 359 11.66 -12.03 -2.58
CA LYS A 359 12.67 -12.25 -3.63
C LYS A 359 13.67 -11.10 -3.69
N GLU A 360 13.20 -9.87 -3.60
CA GLU A 360 14.07 -8.68 -3.58
C GLU A 360 15.01 -8.69 -2.37
N ALA A 361 14.48 -9.00 -1.19
CA ALA A 361 15.26 -9.15 0.03
C ALA A 361 16.31 -10.28 -0.09
N ALA A 362 15.97 -11.42 -0.71
CA ALA A 362 16.92 -12.51 -0.92
C ALA A 362 18.11 -12.08 -1.79
N ILE A 363 17.93 -11.17 -2.74
CA ILE A 363 19.01 -10.66 -3.59
C ILE A 363 19.92 -9.72 -2.81
N HIS A 364 19.33 -8.79 -2.05
CA HIS A 364 20.10 -7.89 -1.19
C HIS A 364 20.89 -8.66 -0.12
N ALA A 365 20.32 -9.77 0.39
CA ALA A 365 21.01 -10.70 1.27
C ALA A 365 22.10 -11.54 0.59
N GLN A 366 22.13 -11.57 -0.76
CA GLN A 366 22.91 -12.52 -1.56
C GLN A 366 22.59 -13.98 -1.21
N ALA A 367 21.34 -14.25 -0.84
CA ALA A 367 20.80 -15.54 -0.44
C ALA A 367 20.36 -16.34 -1.67
N TRP A 368 21.30 -16.70 -2.55
CA TRP A 368 21.01 -17.26 -3.87
C TRP A 368 20.28 -18.61 -3.84
N GLU A 369 20.54 -19.43 -2.82
CA GLU A 369 19.82 -20.69 -2.60
C GLU A 369 18.35 -20.42 -2.27
N LEU A 370 18.09 -19.54 -1.29
CA LEU A 370 16.75 -19.12 -0.92
C LEU A 370 16.01 -18.47 -2.10
N LEU A 371 16.69 -17.64 -2.88
CA LEU A 371 16.11 -17.03 -4.08
C LEU A 371 15.71 -18.10 -5.11
N SER A 372 16.53 -19.13 -5.32
CA SER A 372 16.23 -20.23 -6.23
C SER A 372 14.95 -20.96 -5.80
N ASP A 373 14.84 -21.26 -4.50
CA ASP A 373 13.65 -21.93 -3.93
C ASP A 373 12.38 -21.06 -4.05
N LEU A 374 12.49 -19.74 -3.79
CA LEU A 374 11.40 -18.78 -3.95
C LEU A 374 10.95 -18.67 -5.40
N LEU A 375 11.88 -18.66 -6.35
CA LEU A 375 11.58 -18.59 -7.78
C LEU A 375 10.85 -19.83 -8.28
N ILE A 376 11.29 -21.03 -7.87
CA ILE A 376 10.64 -22.30 -8.19
C ILE A 376 9.24 -22.35 -7.59
N SER A 377 9.14 -22.17 -6.27
CA SER A 377 7.86 -22.32 -5.54
C SER A 377 6.80 -21.30 -5.97
N GLN A 378 7.21 -20.15 -6.51
CA GLN A 378 6.34 -19.05 -6.89
C GLN A 378 6.43 -18.72 -8.38
N MET A 379 6.74 -19.72 -9.22
CA MET A 379 6.90 -19.57 -10.67
C MET A 379 5.72 -18.85 -11.33
N HIS A 380 4.48 -19.17 -10.93
CA HIS A 380 3.28 -18.55 -11.49
C HIS A 380 3.19 -17.03 -11.25
N LEU A 381 3.77 -16.51 -10.16
CA LEU A 381 3.86 -15.08 -9.91
C LEU A 381 4.96 -14.44 -10.76
N SER A 382 6.09 -15.14 -10.93
CA SER A 382 7.24 -14.66 -11.71
C SER A 382 6.98 -14.58 -13.22
N LEU A 383 6.03 -15.37 -13.74
CA LEU A 383 5.76 -15.46 -15.18
C LEU A 383 4.51 -14.69 -15.63
N ARG A 384 3.78 -14.05 -14.71
CA ARG A 384 2.70 -13.12 -15.07
C ARG A 384 3.29 -11.82 -15.59
N ARG A 385 2.65 -11.24 -16.61
CA ARG A 385 3.00 -9.96 -17.29
C ARG A 385 2.94 -8.70 -16.40
N GLU A 386 3.07 -8.83 -15.09
CA GLU A 386 3.39 -7.67 -14.27
C GLU A 386 4.86 -7.34 -14.52
N ARG A 387 5.14 -6.08 -14.87
CA ARG A 387 6.44 -5.57 -15.35
C ARG A 387 7.65 -6.17 -14.62
N PRO A 388 8.83 -6.29 -15.29
CA PRO A 388 10.04 -6.80 -14.69
C PRO A 388 10.26 -6.19 -13.33
N SER A 389 10.48 -7.08 -12.39
CA SER A 389 11.10 -6.70 -11.16
C SER A 389 12.56 -6.38 -11.49
N VAL A 390 12.87 -5.07 -11.52
CA VAL A 390 14.13 -4.41 -11.94
C VAL A 390 15.41 -5.06 -11.37
N TRP A 391 15.28 -5.97 -10.41
CA TRP A 391 16.34 -6.66 -9.72
C TRP A 391 17.00 -7.83 -10.47
N MET A 392 16.35 -8.50 -11.44
CA MET A 392 17.02 -9.63 -12.16
C MET A 392 18.30 -9.19 -12.88
N ASN A 393 18.28 -7.98 -13.44
CA ASN A 393 19.43 -7.39 -14.11
C ASN A 393 20.60 -7.10 -13.17
N ASN A 394 20.32 -6.93 -11.87
CA ASN A 394 21.33 -6.62 -10.86
C ASN A 394 22.06 -7.88 -10.33
N ILE A 395 21.62 -9.08 -10.72
CA ILE A 395 22.28 -10.33 -10.28
C ILE A 395 23.58 -10.52 -11.07
N PRO A 396 24.74 -10.68 -10.42
CA PRO A 396 26.03 -10.91 -11.07
C PRO A 396 26.06 -12.12 -12.02
N SER A 397 26.86 -12.06 -13.08
CA SER A 397 26.91 -13.12 -14.11
C SER A 397 27.44 -14.45 -13.59
N ASP A 398 28.42 -14.41 -12.69
CA ASP A 398 28.98 -15.57 -11.99
C ASP A 398 27.93 -16.28 -11.12
N VAL A 399 27.07 -15.51 -10.44
CA VAL A 399 25.93 -16.07 -9.69
C VAL A 399 24.94 -16.75 -10.64
N ARG A 400 24.62 -16.15 -11.80
CA ARG A 400 23.73 -16.79 -12.77
C ARG A 400 24.33 -18.10 -13.30
N GLU A 401 25.64 -18.15 -13.51
CA GLU A 401 26.33 -19.38 -13.92
C GLU A 401 26.29 -20.47 -12.83
N GLN A 402 26.44 -20.07 -11.56
CA GLN A 402 26.40 -20.98 -10.41
C GLN A 402 24.98 -21.45 -10.06
N TYR A 403 23.95 -20.64 -10.32
CA TYR A 403 22.55 -20.90 -9.96
C TYR A 403 21.67 -20.94 -11.22
N PRO A 404 21.58 -22.11 -11.90
CA PRO A 404 20.84 -22.29 -13.15
C PRO A 404 19.36 -21.87 -13.12
N VAL A 405 18.70 -21.96 -11.97
CA VAL A 405 17.30 -21.52 -11.78
C VAL A 405 17.21 -20.01 -11.89
N ILE A 406 18.12 -19.28 -11.23
CA ILE A 406 18.20 -17.82 -11.32
C ILE A 406 18.51 -17.39 -12.75
N ALA A 407 19.46 -18.08 -13.42
CA ALA A 407 19.68 -17.87 -14.84
C ALA A 407 18.40 -18.08 -15.64
N ALA A 408 17.71 -19.20 -15.47
CA ALA A 408 16.47 -19.49 -16.21
C ALA A 408 15.42 -18.38 -16.06
N PHE A 409 15.18 -17.89 -14.84
CA PHE A 409 14.23 -16.79 -14.63
C PHE A 409 14.71 -15.43 -15.15
N ALA A 410 15.98 -15.09 -14.99
CA ALA A 410 16.56 -13.87 -15.57
C ALA A 410 16.43 -13.88 -17.11
N LEU A 411 16.58 -15.04 -17.73
CA LEU A 411 16.43 -15.22 -19.18
C LEU A 411 14.98 -15.11 -19.64
N ILE A 412 14.01 -15.61 -18.85
CA ILE A 412 12.60 -15.44 -19.16
C ILE A 412 12.20 -13.96 -19.07
N ASP A 413 12.71 -13.24 -18.07
CA ASP A 413 12.52 -11.79 -17.96
C ASP A 413 13.10 -11.05 -19.18
N GLU A 414 14.34 -11.38 -19.58
CA GLU A 414 14.98 -10.83 -20.79
C GLU A 414 14.21 -11.18 -22.09
N TYR A 415 13.63 -12.38 -22.18
CA TYR A 415 12.82 -12.79 -23.33
C TYR A 415 11.46 -12.06 -23.37
N ALA A 416 10.83 -11.85 -22.22
CA ALA A 416 9.58 -11.10 -22.12
C ALA A 416 9.76 -9.62 -22.51
N PHE A 417 10.96 -9.07 -22.31
CA PHE A 417 11.31 -7.67 -22.61
C PHE A 417 12.64 -7.57 -23.38
N PRO A 418 12.66 -8.03 -24.64
CA PRO A 418 13.92 -8.25 -25.36
C PRO A 418 14.60 -6.95 -25.76
N SER A 419 15.89 -6.84 -25.43
CA SER A 419 16.81 -5.82 -25.94
C SER A 419 17.40 -6.17 -27.33
N GLY A 420 17.12 -7.37 -27.87
CA GLY A 420 17.47 -7.79 -29.24
C GLY A 420 17.35 -9.31 -29.49
N ARG A 421 17.42 -9.75 -30.75
CA ARG A 421 17.27 -11.19 -31.15
C ARG A 421 18.45 -12.09 -30.74
N PHE A 422 19.66 -11.54 -30.61
CA PHE A 422 20.87 -12.31 -30.28
C PHE A 422 20.91 -12.78 -28.82
N GLY A 423 20.34 -11.98 -27.89
CA GLY A 423 20.21 -12.35 -26.48
C GLY A 423 19.37 -13.60 -26.27
N GLN A 424 18.29 -13.77 -27.04
CA GLN A 424 17.36 -14.89 -26.93
C GLN A 424 17.99 -16.27 -27.19
N VAL A 425 18.96 -16.36 -28.12
CA VAL A 425 19.61 -17.63 -28.50
C VAL A 425 20.69 -18.02 -27.48
N ILE A 426 21.52 -17.07 -27.04
CA ILE A 426 22.52 -17.30 -25.99
C ILE A 426 21.84 -17.64 -24.65
N ALA A 427 20.70 -16.99 -24.37
CA ALA A 427 19.83 -17.30 -23.25
C ALA A 427 19.39 -18.77 -23.24
N GLY A 428 18.75 -19.23 -24.32
CA GLY A 428 18.29 -20.61 -24.44
C GLY A 428 19.39 -21.65 -24.20
N LEU A 429 20.61 -21.38 -24.69
CA LEU A 429 21.77 -22.27 -24.54
C LEU A 429 22.31 -22.32 -23.10
N LYS A 430 22.32 -21.20 -22.37
CA LYS A 430 22.73 -21.18 -20.95
C LYS A 430 21.74 -21.91 -20.05
N LEU A 431 20.44 -21.77 -20.33
CA LEU A 431 19.37 -22.46 -19.59
C LEU A 431 19.51 -23.99 -19.69
N LEU A 432 19.87 -24.48 -20.87
CA LEU A 432 20.08 -25.90 -21.14
C LEU A 432 21.28 -26.52 -20.41
N ALA A 433 22.34 -25.75 -20.20
CA ALA A 433 23.65 -26.26 -19.76
C ALA A 433 23.81 -26.37 -18.23
N GLY A 434 22.83 -25.90 -17.44
CA GLY A 434 22.93 -25.84 -15.99
C GLY A 434 22.82 -27.20 -15.30
N PRO A 435 23.86 -27.72 -14.61
CA PRO A 435 23.85 -29.06 -14.02
C PRO A 435 22.83 -29.21 -12.87
N ARG A 436 22.58 -28.13 -12.11
CA ARG A 436 21.57 -28.13 -11.04
C ARG A 436 20.15 -28.16 -11.58
N LEU A 437 19.82 -27.34 -12.58
CA LEU A 437 18.49 -27.38 -13.23
C LEU A 437 18.27 -28.73 -13.93
N ALA A 438 19.33 -29.30 -14.51
CA ALA A 438 19.26 -30.62 -15.10
C ALA A 438 18.91 -31.69 -14.05
N LYS A 439 19.60 -31.70 -12.91
CA LYS A 439 19.33 -32.60 -11.79
C LYS A 439 17.93 -32.37 -11.20
N GLU A 440 17.56 -31.13 -10.88
CA GLU A 440 16.24 -30.80 -10.31
C GLU A 440 15.11 -31.16 -11.29
N SER A 441 15.30 -30.99 -12.60
CA SER A 441 14.32 -31.44 -13.60
C SER A 441 14.10 -32.95 -13.59
N GLU A 442 15.02 -33.73 -13.03
CA GLU A 442 14.93 -35.17 -12.85
C GLU A 442 14.33 -35.58 -11.49
N GLU A 443 13.96 -34.64 -10.64
CA GLU A 443 13.26 -34.89 -9.38
C GLU A 443 11.73 -34.95 -9.59
N SER A 444 11.01 -35.39 -8.56
CA SER A 444 9.54 -35.52 -8.55
C SER A 444 8.88 -34.35 -7.81
N GLY A 445 7.57 -34.18 -8.02
CA GLY A 445 6.78 -33.15 -7.34
C GLY A 445 6.88 -31.76 -7.99
N LEU A 446 6.32 -30.75 -7.33
CA LEU A 446 6.18 -29.41 -7.88
C LEU A 446 7.51 -28.72 -8.22
N PRO A 447 8.59 -28.84 -7.41
CA PRO A 447 9.90 -28.29 -7.76
C PRO A 447 10.50 -28.93 -9.01
N GLY A 448 10.45 -30.26 -9.11
CA GLY A 448 10.97 -30.98 -10.28
C GLY A 448 10.17 -30.70 -11.56
N MET A 449 8.84 -30.61 -11.46
CA MET A 449 7.99 -30.19 -12.57
C MET A 449 8.34 -28.77 -13.04
N THR A 450 8.53 -27.84 -12.10
CA THR A 450 8.90 -26.45 -12.41
C THR A 450 10.25 -26.38 -13.12
N ALA A 451 11.25 -27.12 -12.63
CA ALA A 451 12.55 -27.22 -13.27
C ALA A 451 12.46 -27.83 -14.68
N ALA A 452 11.63 -28.86 -14.87
CA ALA A 452 11.35 -29.46 -16.17
C ALA A 452 10.67 -28.48 -17.13
N VAL A 453 9.73 -27.65 -16.66
CA VAL A 453 9.09 -26.59 -17.48
C VAL A 453 10.11 -25.56 -17.94
N LEU A 454 11.00 -25.09 -17.06
CA LEU A 454 12.05 -24.15 -17.43
C LEU A 454 12.98 -24.76 -18.48
N ARG A 455 13.45 -25.99 -18.26
CA ARG A 455 14.35 -26.72 -19.17
C ARG A 455 13.68 -27.01 -20.52
N MET A 456 12.39 -27.34 -20.53
CA MET A 456 11.57 -27.48 -21.74
C MET A 456 11.55 -26.19 -22.57
N VAL A 457 11.24 -25.05 -21.94
CA VAL A 457 11.18 -23.75 -22.63
C VAL A 457 12.55 -23.37 -23.18
N GLY A 458 13.63 -23.51 -22.41
CA GLY A 458 14.98 -23.22 -22.92
C GLY A 458 15.41 -24.14 -24.07
N SER A 459 15.04 -25.43 -24.01
CA SER A 459 15.29 -26.39 -25.09
C SER A 459 14.60 -25.97 -26.39
N ARG A 460 13.33 -25.55 -26.29
CA ARG A 460 12.56 -25.05 -27.43
C ARG A 460 13.16 -23.78 -28.02
N LEU A 461 13.60 -22.84 -27.18
CA LEU A 461 14.18 -21.56 -27.63
C LEU A 461 15.57 -21.70 -28.26
N SER A 462 16.33 -22.73 -27.89
CA SER A 462 17.66 -23.02 -28.43
C SER A 462 17.66 -23.99 -29.61
N GLY A 463 16.48 -24.51 -30.00
CA GLY A 463 16.34 -25.44 -31.13
C GLY A 463 16.62 -26.92 -30.80
N ASN A 464 16.78 -27.28 -29.52
CA ASN A 464 16.90 -28.68 -29.10
C ASN A 464 15.50 -29.29 -28.90
N GLU A 465 14.86 -29.62 -30.02
CA GLU A 465 13.49 -30.15 -30.03
C GLU A 465 13.37 -31.48 -29.24
N SER A 466 14.34 -32.38 -29.38
CA SER A 466 14.32 -33.68 -28.67
C SER A 466 14.27 -33.53 -27.15
N LEU A 467 15.07 -32.62 -26.58
CA LEU A 467 15.08 -32.38 -25.14
C LEU A 467 13.83 -31.62 -24.70
N ALA A 468 13.32 -30.71 -25.53
CA ALA A 468 12.08 -30.00 -25.25
C ALA A 468 10.91 -30.98 -25.11
N VAL A 469 10.80 -31.93 -26.05
CA VAL A 469 9.76 -32.97 -26.02
C VAL A 469 9.95 -33.92 -24.84
N GLN A 470 11.17 -34.36 -24.54
CA GLN A 470 11.45 -35.21 -23.37
C GLN A 470 11.00 -34.54 -22.06
N MET A 471 11.28 -33.24 -21.89
CA MET A 471 10.84 -32.49 -20.72
C MET A 471 9.32 -32.29 -20.70
N ALA A 472 8.68 -32.11 -21.85
CA ALA A 472 7.23 -32.03 -21.98
C ALA A 472 6.53 -33.30 -21.50
N GLU A 473 7.01 -34.47 -21.92
CA GLU A 473 6.50 -35.78 -21.47
C GLU A 473 6.65 -35.96 -19.97
N ARG A 474 7.76 -35.50 -19.40
CA ARG A 474 8.02 -35.57 -17.97
C ARG A 474 7.08 -34.66 -17.16
N VAL A 475 6.86 -33.43 -17.63
CA VAL A 475 5.88 -32.52 -17.03
C VAL A 475 4.50 -33.15 -17.06
N GLN A 476 4.10 -33.74 -18.20
CA GLN A 476 2.82 -34.45 -18.32
C GLN A 476 2.70 -35.61 -17.32
N GLY A 477 3.70 -36.49 -17.23
CA GLY A 477 3.68 -37.60 -16.27
C GLY A 477 3.60 -37.14 -14.82
N THR A 478 4.10 -35.94 -14.51
CA THR A 478 3.96 -35.33 -13.18
C THR A 478 2.55 -34.76 -12.98
N LEU A 479 1.99 -34.08 -13.97
CA LEU A 479 0.62 -33.54 -13.93
C LEU A 479 -0.41 -34.63 -13.65
N ASP A 480 -0.24 -35.82 -14.22
CA ASP A 480 -1.14 -36.98 -14.04
C ASP A 480 -1.10 -37.55 -12.61
N GLN A 481 -0.08 -37.24 -11.81
CA GLN A 481 0.16 -37.81 -10.48
C GLN A 481 -0.13 -36.85 -9.33
N ILE A 482 -0.52 -35.60 -9.61
CA ILE A 482 -0.73 -34.59 -8.57
C ILE A 482 -2.09 -34.81 -7.88
N PRO A 483 -2.13 -34.96 -6.54
CA PRO A 483 -3.38 -35.10 -5.79
C PRO A 483 -4.31 -33.89 -6.00
N ASN A 484 -5.64 -34.12 -6.03
CA ASN A 484 -6.64 -33.06 -6.26
C ASN A 484 -6.52 -31.87 -5.28
N ASN A 485 -6.15 -32.11 -4.02
CA ASN A 485 -5.96 -31.02 -3.04
C ASN A 485 -4.77 -30.12 -3.40
N ASP A 486 -3.67 -30.69 -3.87
CA ASP A 486 -2.48 -29.96 -4.31
C ASP A 486 -2.75 -29.24 -5.64
N ALA A 487 -3.61 -29.79 -6.48
CA ALA A 487 -4.03 -29.18 -7.73
C ALA A 487 -4.79 -27.85 -7.54
N VAL A 488 -5.57 -27.72 -6.46
CA VAL A 488 -6.26 -26.46 -6.12
C VAL A 488 -5.26 -25.42 -5.59
N LEU A 489 -4.40 -25.81 -4.66
CA LEU A 489 -3.37 -24.95 -4.05
C LEU A 489 -2.35 -24.42 -5.06
N HIS A 490 -2.03 -25.21 -6.09
CA HIS A 490 -1.02 -24.86 -7.10
C HIS A 490 -1.60 -24.66 -8.51
N SER A 491 -2.91 -24.44 -8.60
CA SER A 491 -3.66 -24.29 -9.86
C SER A 491 -2.97 -23.42 -10.91
N HIS A 492 -2.40 -22.29 -10.49
CA HIS A 492 -1.67 -21.39 -11.38
C HIS A 492 -0.33 -21.92 -11.90
N SER A 493 0.46 -22.62 -11.08
CA SER A 493 1.73 -23.22 -11.53
C SER A 493 1.46 -24.37 -12.51
N LEU A 494 0.38 -25.12 -12.28
CA LEU A 494 -0.06 -26.19 -13.18
C LEU A 494 -0.56 -25.64 -14.52
N GLU A 495 -1.25 -24.51 -14.52
CA GLU A 495 -1.70 -23.84 -15.73
C GLU A 495 -0.54 -23.42 -16.64
N VAL A 496 0.52 -22.85 -16.05
CA VAL A 496 1.75 -22.51 -16.77
C VAL A 496 2.39 -23.76 -17.36
N ALA A 497 2.50 -24.82 -16.57
CA ALA A 497 3.07 -26.09 -17.01
C ALA A 497 2.29 -26.66 -18.21
N LEU A 498 0.96 -26.79 -18.09
CA LEU A 498 0.06 -27.23 -19.15
C LEU A 498 0.21 -26.41 -20.44
N THR A 499 0.24 -25.08 -20.29
CA THR A 499 0.38 -24.15 -21.43
C THR A 499 1.71 -24.34 -22.14
N GLN A 500 2.82 -24.36 -21.40
CA GLN A 500 4.15 -24.49 -22.00
C GLN A 500 4.38 -25.88 -22.60
N THR A 501 3.83 -26.94 -21.99
CA THR A 501 3.85 -28.31 -22.54
C THR A 501 3.08 -28.37 -23.85
N SER A 502 1.87 -27.80 -23.87
CA SER A 502 1.03 -27.76 -25.08
C SER A 502 1.72 -27.03 -26.24
N ILE A 503 2.30 -25.86 -26.00
CA ILE A 503 3.04 -25.11 -27.04
C ILE A 503 4.23 -25.91 -27.55
N THR A 504 4.95 -26.62 -26.67
CA THR A 504 6.11 -27.43 -27.06
C THR A 504 5.70 -28.62 -27.93
N LEU A 505 4.65 -29.33 -27.55
CA LEU A 505 4.12 -30.45 -28.34
C LEU A 505 3.55 -29.99 -29.69
N LEU A 506 2.89 -28.82 -29.74
CA LEU A 506 2.44 -28.21 -30.99
C LEU A 506 3.62 -27.90 -31.94
N HIS A 507 4.70 -27.31 -31.42
CA HIS A 507 5.90 -27.03 -32.21
C HIS A 507 6.55 -28.31 -32.77
N ALA A 508 6.45 -29.42 -32.03
CA ALA A 508 6.94 -30.74 -32.45
C ALA A 508 5.94 -31.54 -33.30
N GLY A 509 4.79 -30.95 -33.68
CA GLY A 509 3.77 -31.61 -34.48
C GLY A 509 3.00 -32.75 -33.78
N ARG A 510 3.07 -32.85 -32.45
CA ARG A 510 2.39 -33.89 -31.64
C ARG A 510 0.97 -33.47 -31.24
N PHE A 511 0.14 -33.16 -32.24
CA PHE A 511 -1.21 -32.60 -32.05
C PHE A 511 -2.14 -33.50 -31.20
N ASP A 512 -2.09 -34.82 -31.40
CA ASP A 512 -2.95 -35.77 -30.67
C ASP A 512 -2.63 -35.82 -29.16
N GLU A 513 -1.41 -35.46 -28.77
CA GLU A 513 -1.01 -35.36 -27.37
C GLU A 513 -1.44 -34.06 -26.74
N VAL A 514 -1.43 -32.96 -27.51
CA VAL A 514 -1.96 -31.66 -27.08
C VAL A 514 -3.46 -31.80 -26.79
N ASP A 515 -4.20 -32.45 -27.67
CA ASP A 515 -5.64 -32.66 -27.47
C ASP A 515 -5.90 -33.50 -26.22
N ARG A 516 -5.19 -34.63 -26.03
CA ARG A 516 -5.31 -35.47 -24.83
C ARG A 516 -4.96 -34.72 -23.55
N LEU A 517 -3.95 -33.87 -23.58
CA LEU A 517 -3.51 -33.08 -22.44
C LEU A 517 -4.55 -32.01 -22.04
N LEU A 518 -5.19 -31.38 -23.03
CA LEU A 518 -6.11 -30.26 -22.81
C LEU A 518 -7.57 -30.69 -22.62
N GLU A 519 -7.98 -31.86 -23.13
CA GLU A 519 -9.36 -32.38 -23.05
C GLU A 519 -9.96 -32.34 -21.62
N PRO A 520 -9.26 -32.82 -20.57
CA PRO A 520 -9.82 -32.85 -19.22
C PRO A 520 -10.09 -31.47 -18.63
N PHE A 521 -9.40 -30.44 -19.14
CA PHE A 521 -9.53 -29.05 -18.69
C PHE A 521 -10.60 -28.29 -19.48
N ILE A 522 -10.83 -28.68 -20.73
CA ILE A 522 -11.86 -28.10 -21.61
C ILE A 522 -13.25 -28.68 -21.30
N ALA A 523 -13.33 -29.96 -20.89
CA ALA A 523 -14.57 -30.68 -20.66
C ALA A 523 -15.26 -30.38 -19.30
N ARG A 524 -14.64 -29.62 -18.40
CA ARG A 524 -15.24 -29.21 -17.12
C ARG A 524 -16.06 -27.94 -17.31
N GLU A 525 -17.37 -28.07 -17.51
CA GLU A 525 -18.31 -26.93 -17.64
C GLU A 525 -18.76 -26.34 -16.28
N ASP A 526 -18.60 -27.07 -15.17
CA ASP A 526 -19.10 -26.68 -13.85
C ASP A 526 -17.99 -26.36 -12.85
N GLU A 527 -18.25 -25.35 -12.02
CA GLU A 527 -17.43 -24.75 -10.95
C GLU A 527 -16.32 -23.78 -11.39
N ILE A 528 -16.61 -22.47 -11.28
CA ILE A 528 -15.70 -21.32 -11.11
C ILE A 528 -14.24 -21.63 -11.50
N LEU A 529 -14.02 -21.86 -12.79
CA LEU A 529 -12.68 -22.03 -13.34
C LEU A 529 -12.04 -20.64 -13.54
N PRO A 530 -10.78 -20.42 -13.10
CA PRO A 530 -10.14 -19.12 -13.21
C PRO A 530 -10.10 -18.63 -14.66
N ARG A 531 -10.20 -17.30 -14.85
CA ARG A 531 -10.31 -16.54 -16.13
C ARG A 531 -9.31 -16.88 -17.25
N ASN A 532 -8.39 -17.82 -17.07
CA ASN A 532 -7.25 -18.07 -17.95
C ASN A 532 -7.38 -19.29 -18.89
N LEU A 533 -8.50 -20.03 -18.87
CA LEU A 533 -8.77 -21.10 -19.85
C LEU A 533 -8.80 -20.61 -21.32
N ALA A 534 -8.84 -19.29 -21.56
CA ALA A 534 -8.74 -18.71 -22.89
C ALA A 534 -7.45 -19.14 -23.64
N HIS A 535 -6.33 -19.30 -22.94
CA HIS A 535 -5.06 -19.66 -23.60
C HIS A 535 -5.02 -21.15 -23.95
N GLY A 536 -5.39 -22.05 -23.03
CA GLY A 536 -5.50 -23.48 -23.30
C GLY A 536 -6.55 -23.79 -24.39
N THR A 537 -7.70 -23.11 -24.34
CA THR A 537 -8.75 -23.27 -25.36
C THR A 537 -8.30 -22.76 -26.74
N ALA A 538 -7.52 -21.68 -26.79
CA ALA A 538 -6.91 -21.20 -28.03
C ALA A 538 -5.88 -22.19 -28.60
N LEU A 539 -5.06 -22.81 -27.76
CA LEU A 539 -4.09 -23.84 -28.18
C LEU A 539 -4.78 -25.10 -28.70
N ALA A 540 -5.85 -25.56 -28.03
CA ALA A 540 -6.66 -26.69 -28.51
C ALA A 540 -7.40 -26.37 -29.81
N ALA A 541 -7.93 -25.14 -29.93
CA ALA A 541 -8.52 -24.68 -31.19
C ALA A 541 -7.48 -24.68 -32.32
N TRP A 542 -6.26 -24.22 -32.04
CA TRP A 542 -5.17 -24.19 -32.99
C TRP A 542 -4.77 -25.61 -33.42
N SER A 543 -4.59 -26.54 -32.47
CA SER A 543 -4.36 -27.97 -32.70
C SER A 543 -5.41 -28.57 -33.65
N SER A 544 -6.69 -28.43 -33.29
CA SER A 544 -7.83 -28.93 -34.07
C SER A 544 -7.88 -28.36 -35.49
N THR A 545 -7.57 -27.07 -35.67
CA THR A 545 -7.53 -26.47 -37.01
C THR A 545 -6.39 -27.02 -37.86
N TRP A 546 -5.22 -27.28 -37.29
CA TRP A 546 -4.06 -27.84 -38.00
C TRP A 546 -4.26 -29.30 -38.42
N GLN A 547 -4.98 -30.09 -37.63
CA GLN A 547 -5.42 -31.45 -37.99
C GLN A 547 -6.57 -31.45 -39.03
N GLY A 548 -7.04 -30.29 -39.50
CA GLY A 548 -8.13 -30.16 -40.48
C GLY A 548 -9.55 -30.15 -39.90
N ASN A 549 -9.71 -30.16 -38.56
CA ASN A 549 -11.00 -30.10 -37.89
C ASN A 549 -11.43 -28.65 -37.60
N MET A 550 -11.75 -27.92 -38.67
CA MET A 550 -12.17 -26.51 -38.61
C MET A 550 -13.45 -26.28 -37.80
N GLY A 551 -14.36 -27.27 -37.74
CA GLY A 551 -15.60 -27.20 -36.97
C GLY A 551 -15.34 -27.15 -35.47
N ARG A 552 -14.52 -28.09 -34.96
CA ARG A 552 -14.12 -28.15 -33.55
C ARG A 552 -13.30 -26.93 -33.15
N GLY A 553 -12.36 -26.48 -34.00
CA GLY A 553 -11.57 -25.28 -33.74
C GLY A 553 -12.43 -24.02 -33.55
N ARG A 554 -13.44 -23.82 -34.40
CA ARG A 554 -14.39 -22.70 -34.26
C ARG A 554 -15.24 -22.78 -32.99
N GLN A 555 -15.68 -23.98 -32.61
CA GLN A 555 -16.47 -24.19 -31.40
C GLN A 555 -15.65 -23.82 -30.15
N LEU A 556 -14.40 -24.27 -30.08
CA LEU A 556 -13.48 -23.97 -28.98
C LEU A 556 -13.18 -22.46 -28.85
N VAL A 557 -12.95 -21.75 -29.96
CA VAL A 557 -12.76 -20.29 -29.92
C VAL A 557 -14.02 -19.58 -29.39
N ARG A 558 -15.21 -20.05 -29.75
CA ARG A 558 -16.47 -19.45 -29.29
C ARG A 558 -16.72 -19.65 -27.80
N THR A 559 -16.41 -20.84 -27.26
CA THR A 559 -16.55 -21.14 -25.84
C THR A 559 -15.49 -20.43 -25.01
N GLY A 560 -14.22 -20.44 -25.44
CA GLY A 560 -13.09 -19.85 -24.70
C GLY A 560 -13.11 -18.32 -24.59
N PHE A 561 -13.70 -17.61 -25.56
CA PHE A 561 -13.81 -16.14 -25.56
C PHE A 561 -15.20 -15.61 -25.20
N GLY A 562 -16.14 -16.49 -24.80
CA GLY A 562 -17.51 -16.08 -24.45
C GLY A 562 -18.33 -15.51 -25.63
N LEU A 563 -17.88 -15.69 -26.87
CA LEU A 563 -18.53 -15.18 -28.09
C LEU A 563 -19.83 -15.93 -28.45
N GLY A 564 -20.30 -16.81 -27.58
CA GLY A 564 -21.55 -17.59 -27.74
C GLY A 564 -22.72 -17.15 -26.85
N ARG A 565 -22.59 -16.12 -26.01
CA ARG A 565 -23.68 -15.62 -25.14
C ARG A 565 -24.35 -14.34 -25.65
N VAL A 566 -24.42 -14.16 -26.97
CA VAL A 566 -25.37 -13.22 -27.59
C VAL A 566 -26.12 -13.98 -28.68
N SER A 567 -27.22 -14.61 -28.27
CA SER A 567 -28.33 -15.01 -29.14
C SER A 567 -29.62 -14.73 -28.40
#